data_AF-A0A2K9BDS8-F1
#
_entry.id   AF-A0A2K9BDS8-F1
#
_cell.length_a   1.000
_cell.length_b   1.000
_cell.length_c   1.000
_cell.angle_alpha   90.00
_cell.angle_beta   90.00
_cell.angle_gamma   90.00
#
_symmetry.space_group_name_H-M   'P 1'
#
loop_
_entity.id
_entity.type
_entity.pdbx_description
1 polymer ?
#
loop_
_entity_poly.entity_id
_entity_poly.type
_entity_poly.pdbx_seq_one_letter_code
_entity_poly.pdbx_strand_id
1 'polypeptide(L)'
;MPQARRHERVREPVADNRDMRQIAQDNESNTRHMSRMADVQFGVSLVQAAQLGRANRLHEQAVRIEEDSNRKIGLLGKHAAETSRLIGKTLEAQSESNRILNGMSEQADRTHRLLAAQLEGQRLIVDKLEQLRTDQAYQSFAQWRQSDEGRQYLQWAEKAQDTTSRIEDYTRRMQAARQKDEELAVRELVAADPKGIMKEPEQPKTPPKPVMTAVPEPGPRPEEPEARERESVWPGIFPFLGIIAGIILTIYFIRQRTYGYETDLFEVLVGGAISIVLYCAIGFGLGCLITAALMAVLKNTPANRNARKAREEYESAYADWSERNERYQTALDRYETAVAAWDRDYNQGGAYRRLKAEHDDRVLDYTDECMRVAHSMFPPATRWAATNPMDTLRLLNGIIQDAPFNPPMPGRLPSPALPVLANVGSLPVYAPNMRAELALIQSENEGGPVRDAEPGQDADAPYEPITGYATLD
;
A
#
# COMPACT_ATOMS: atom_id res chain seq x y z
N MET A 1 -95.65 -27.32 14.14
CA MET A 1 -96.71 -26.75 13.28
C MET A 1 -96.79 -27.57 11.98
N PRO A 2 -97.99 -27.75 11.38
CA PRO A 2 -98.33 -28.95 10.59
C PRO A 2 -98.30 -28.77 9.05
N GLN A 3 -98.27 -29.95 8.40
CA GLN A 3 -98.63 -30.40 7.03
C GLN A 3 -99.21 -29.44 5.96
N ALA A 4 -98.86 -29.70 4.68
CA ALA A 4 -99.79 -29.92 3.55
C ALA A 4 -99.03 -30.41 2.29
N ARG A 5 -99.09 -31.70 1.93
CA ARG A 5 -99.92 -32.34 0.86
C ARG A 5 -99.77 -31.80 -0.57
N ARG A 6 -99.23 -32.67 -1.44
CA ARG A 6 -99.20 -32.62 -2.92
C ARG A 6 -100.61 -32.63 -3.54
N HIS A 7 -100.74 -32.06 -4.73
CA HIS A 7 -101.54 -32.67 -5.79
C HIS A 7 -100.86 -32.56 -7.17
N GLU A 8 -100.60 -33.74 -7.73
CA GLU A 8 -100.15 -34.05 -9.08
C GLU A 8 -101.38 -34.12 -9.99
N ARG A 9 -101.34 -33.54 -11.21
CA ARG A 9 -102.32 -33.85 -12.27
C ARG A 9 -101.61 -34.60 -13.39
N VAL A 10 -102.04 -35.85 -13.57
CA VAL A 10 -101.69 -36.75 -14.67
C VAL A 10 -102.47 -36.30 -15.93
N ARG A 11 -101.79 -36.17 -17.07
CA ARG A 11 -102.40 -36.07 -18.40
C ARG A 11 -102.34 -37.45 -19.05
N GLU A 12 -103.47 -37.97 -19.51
CA GLU A 12 -103.52 -39.15 -20.39
C GLU A 12 -103.21 -38.77 -21.85
N PRO A 13 -102.63 -39.69 -22.65
CA PRO A 13 -102.08 -39.39 -23.98
C PRO A 13 -103.08 -39.71 -25.12
N VAL A 14 -103.08 -38.88 -26.17
CA VAL A 14 -103.78 -39.15 -27.43
C VAL A 14 -102.84 -39.92 -28.37
N ALA A 15 -103.34 -41.02 -28.95
CA ALA A 15 -102.61 -41.92 -29.84
C ALA A 15 -102.19 -41.25 -31.16
N ASP A 16 -100.92 -41.39 -31.54
CA ASP A 16 -100.33 -40.89 -32.79
C ASP A 16 -100.40 -41.98 -33.88
N ASN A 17 -101.23 -41.75 -34.90
CA ASN A 17 -101.43 -42.64 -36.06
C ASN A 17 -100.35 -42.40 -37.12
N ARG A 18 -99.11 -42.83 -36.86
CA ARG A 18 -98.01 -42.75 -37.84
C ARG A 18 -97.34 -44.08 -38.10
N ASP A 19 -96.95 -44.24 -39.36
CA ASP A 19 -96.43 -45.44 -39.98
C ASP A 19 -95.08 -45.87 -39.36
N MET A 20 -94.94 -47.16 -38.99
CA MET A 20 -93.85 -47.66 -38.14
C MET A 20 -92.43 -47.42 -38.68
N ARG A 21 -92.28 -47.19 -39.99
CA ARG A 21 -90.96 -46.87 -40.59
C ARG A 21 -90.45 -45.48 -40.21
N GLN A 22 -91.33 -44.52 -39.97
CA GLN A 22 -90.96 -43.15 -39.63
C GLN A 22 -90.51 -43.04 -38.15
N ILE A 23 -91.19 -43.80 -37.27
CA ILE A 23 -90.83 -43.88 -35.85
C ILE A 23 -89.47 -44.57 -35.65
N ALA A 24 -89.12 -45.56 -36.47
CA ALA A 24 -87.83 -46.23 -36.39
C ALA A 24 -86.66 -45.33 -36.81
N GLN A 25 -86.82 -44.54 -37.89
CA GLN A 25 -85.78 -43.61 -38.35
C GLN A 25 -85.59 -42.44 -37.39
N ASP A 26 -86.67 -41.89 -36.82
CA ASP A 26 -86.56 -40.83 -35.82
C ASP A 26 -85.96 -41.33 -34.50
N ASN A 27 -86.29 -42.55 -34.05
CA ASN A 27 -85.66 -43.11 -32.86
C ASN A 27 -84.17 -43.39 -33.05
N GLU A 28 -83.74 -43.80 -34.24
CA GLU A 28 -82.31 -44.02 -34.52
C GLU A 28 -81.53 -42.69 -34.63
N SER A 29 -82.14 -41.65 -35.21
CA SER A 29 -81.55 -40.31 -35.27
C SER A 29 -81.47 -39.67 -33.86
N ASN A 30 -82.53 -39.81 -33.07
CA ASN A 30 -82.64 -39.20 -31.75
C ASN A 30 -81.76 -39.92 -30.71
N THR A 31 -81.61 -41.25 -30.81
CA THR A 31 -80.65 -42.00 -29.98
C THR A 31 -79.20 -41.63 -30.30
N ARG A 32 -78.84 -41.44 -31.58
CA ARG A 32 -77.51 -40.95 -31.96
C ARG A 32 -77.26 -39.51 -31.49
N HIS A 33 -78.28 -38.65 -31.53
CA HIS A 33 -78.15 -37.25 -31.10
C HIS A 33 -78.10 -37.12 -29.56
N MET A 34 -78.89 -37.90 -28.84
CA MET A 34 -78.85 -37.98 -27.37
C MET A 34 -77.53 -38.57 -26.87
N SER A 35 -77.00 -39.61 -27.54
CA SER A 35 -75.70 -40.19 -27.18
C SER A 35 -74.56 -39.16 -27.34
N ARG A 36 -74.56 -38.36 -28.42
CA ARG A 36 -73.54 -37.32 -28.64
C ARG A 36 -73.68 -36.15 -27.65
N MET A 37 -74.89 -35.75 -27.28
CA MET A 37 -75.09 -34.71 -26.26
C MET A 37 -74.71 -35.20 -24.86
N ALA A 38 -75.00 -36.46 -24.53
CA ALA A 38 -74.57 -37.07 -23.28
C ALA A 38 -73.03 -37.09 -23.19
N ASP A 39 -72.31 -37.50 -24.24
CA ASP A 39 -70.84 -37.53 -24.23
C ASP A 39 -70.22 -36.13 -24.06
N VAL A 40 -70.79 -35.09 -24.67
CA VAL A 40 -70.31 -33.71 -24.51
C VAL A 40 -70.60 -33.16 -23.12
N GLN A 41 -71.79 -33.43 -22.55
CA GLN A 41 -72.11 -33.00 -21.19
C GLN A 41 -71.33 -33.77 -20.12
N PHE A 42 -71.07 -35.06 -20.32
CA PHE A 42 -70.16 -35.83 -19.47
C PHE A 42 -68.72 -35.31 -19.58
N GLY A 43 -68.26 -34.95 -20.79
CA GLY A 43 -66.95 -34.33 -20.99
C GLY A 43 -66.78 -33.00 -20.25
N VAL A 44 -67.74 -32.07 -20.36
CA VAL A 44 -67.67 -30.76 -19.69
C VAL A 44 -67.78 -30.87 -18.17
N SER A 45 -68.66 -31.73 -17.66
CA SER A 45 -68.81 -31.95 -16.22
C SER A 45 -67.60 -32.65 -15.60
N LEU A 46 -66.98 -33.61 -16.31
CA LEU A 46 -65.70 -34.21 -15.90
C LEU A 46 -64.56 -33.18 -15.88
N VAL A 47 -64.51 -32.28 -16.86
CA VAL A 47 -63.49 -31.21 -16.89
C VAL A 47 -63.72 -30.19 -15.76
N GLN A 48 -64.95 -29.76 -15.50
CA GLN A 48 -65.26 -28.85 -14.39
C GLN A 48 -65.04 -29.50 -13.02
N ALA A 49 -65.42 -30.77 -12.84
CA ALA A 49 -65.15 -31.52 -11.62
C ALA A 49 -63.64 -31.73 -11.40
N ALA A 50 -62.88 -31.99 -12.48
CA ALA A 50 -61.43 -32.09 -12.42
C ALA A 50 -60.76 -30.73 -12.09
N GLN A 51 -61.27 -29.62 -12.62
CA GLN A 51 -60.78 -28.27 -12.32
C GLN A 51 -61.09 -27.86 -10.88
N LEU A 52 -62.31 -28.08 -10.39
CA LEU A 52 -62.68 -27.82 -9.00
C LEU A 52 -61.93 -28.74 -8.02
N GLY A 53 -61.77 -30.02 -8.35
CA GLY A 53 -60.97 -30.95 -7.56
C GLY A 53 -59.47 -30.61 -7.56
N ARG A 54 -58.96 -29.97 -8.61
CA ARG A 54 -57.58 -29.46 -8.65
C ARG A 54 -57.45 -28.16 -7.86
N ALA A 55 -58.41 -27.25 -7.97
CA ALA A 55 -58.45 -26.00 -7.21
C ALA A 55 -58.57 -26.24 -5.70
N ASN A 56 -59.45 -27.16 -5.26
CA ASN A 56 -59.58 -27.50 -3.84
C ASN A 56 -58.31 -28.17 -3.30
N ARG A 57 -57.66 -29.05 -4.07
CA ARG A 57 -56.38 -29.65 -3.67
C ARG A 57 -55.26 -28.62 -3.56
N LEU A 58 -55.22 -27.64 -4.47
CA LEU A 58 -54.25 -26.53 -4.40
C LEU A 58 -54.53 -25.60 -3.21
N HIS A 59 -55.81 -25.33 -2.91
CA HIS A 59 -56.18 -24.52 -1.75
C HIS A 59 -55.85 -25.23 -0.43
N GLU A 60 -56.15 -26.54 -0.33
CA GLU A 60 -55.80 -27.33 0.85
C GLU A 60 -54.27 -27.45 1.02
N GLN A 61 -53.51 -27.58 -0.08
CA GLN A 61 -52.06 -27.49 -0.03
C GLN A 61 -51.57 -26.11 0.41
N ALA A 62 -52.17 -25.03 -0.08
CA ALA A 62 -51.82 -23.66 0.31
C ALA A 62 -52.07 -23.43 1.81
N VAL A 63 -53.22 -23.87 2.33
CA VAL A 63 -53.55 -23.76 3.77
C VAL A 63 -52.58 -24.59 4.61
N ARG A 64 -52.23 -25.82 4.21
CA ARG A 64 -51.23 -26.62 4.93
C ARG A 64 -49.83 -25.99 4.93
N ILE A 65 -49.45 -25.36 3.81
CA ILE A 65 -48.19 -24.62 3.71
C ILE A 65 -48.23 -23.37 4.61
N GLU A 66 -49.36 -22.66 4.67
CA GLU A 66 -49.55 -21.51 5.53
C GLU A 66 -49.53 -21.89 7.02
N GLU A 67 -50.18 -22.99 7.40
CA GLU A 67 -50.14 -23.52 8.76
C GLU A 67 -48.72 -23.97 9.17
N ASP A 68 -48.00 -24.66 8.29
CA ASP A 68 -46.60 -25.06 8.54
C ASP A 68 -45.68 -23.83 8.61
N SER A 69 -45.90 -22.83 7.75
CA SER A 69 -45.19 -21.56 7.77
C SER A 69 -45.45 -20.79 9.07
N ASN A 70 -46.71 -20.65 9.48
CA ASN A 70 -47.09 -19.99 10.74
C ASN A 70 -46.53 -20.73 11.96
N ARG A 71 -46.48 -22.07 11.93
CA ARG A 71 -45.83 -22.86 12.97
C ARG A 71 -44.32 -22.61 13.03
N LYS A 72 -43.65 -22.55 11.88
CA LYS A 72 -42.21 -22.21 11.79
C LYS A 72 -41.92 -20.79 12.24
N ILE A 73 -42.74 -19.81 11.86
CA ILE A 73 -42.66 -18.42 12.34
C ILE A 73 -42.84 -18.39 13.86
N GLY A 74 -43.78 -19.14 14.41
CA GLY A 74 -43.98 -19.26 15.86
C GLY A 74 -42.76 -19.87 16.58
N LEU A 75 -42.11 -20.88 15.99
CA LEU A 75 -40.87 -21.47 16.53
C LEU A 75 -39.69 -20.49 16.45
N LEU A 76 -39.55 -19.78 15.32
CA LEU A 76 -38.54 -18.74 15.16
C LEU A 76 -38.73 -17.60 16.18
N GLY A 77 -39.96 -17.19 16.45
CA GLY A 77 -40.27 -16.22 17.49
C GLY A 77 -39.85 -16.68 18.89
N LYS A 78 -40.07 -17.96 19.22
CA LYS A 78 -39.61 -18.56 20.48
C LYS A 78 -38.09 -18.63 20.56
N HIS A 79 -37.41 -19.09 19.50
CA HIS A 79 -35.95 -19.11 19.44
C HIS A 79 -35.33 -17.72 19.50
N ALA A 80 -35.94 -16.71 18.85
CA ALA A 80 -35.49 -15.33 18.92
C ALA A 80 -35.64 -14.73 20.33
N ALA A 81 -36.74 -15.06 21.03
CA ALA A 81 -36.94 -14.67 22.42
C ALA A 81 -35.93 -15.35 23.36
N GLU A 82 -35.67 -16.64 23.17
CA GLU A 82 -34.68 -17.39 23.94
C GLU A 82 -33.25 -16.88 23.69
N THR A 83 -32.89 -16.62 22.43
CA THR A 83 -31.59 -16.07 22.04
C THR A 83 -31.41 -14.67 22.61
N SER A 84 -32.41 -13.80 22.51
CA SER A 84 -32.38 -12.46 23.14
C SER A 84 -32.20 -12.54 24.65
N ARG A 85 -32.85 -13.52 25.31
CA ARG A 85 -32.70 -13.74 26.76
C ARG A 85 -31.29 -14.23 27.12
N LEU A 86 -30.71 -15.12 26.33
CA LEU A 86 -29.34 -15.60 26.51
C LEU A 86 -28.34 -14.46 26.28
N ILE A 87 -28.51 -13.66 25.23
CA ILE A 87 -27.71 -12.47 24.96
C ILE A 87 -27.77 -11.48 26.14
N GLY A 88 -28.97 -11.23 26.69
CA GLY A 88 -29.15 -10.40 27.87
C GLY A 88 -28.35 -10.92 29.08
N LYS A 89 -28.43 -12.22 29.38
CA LYS A 89 -27.64 -12.84 30.45
C LYS A 89 -26.13 -12.77 30.19
N THR A 90 -25.67 -12.95 28.96
CA THR A 90 -24.25 -12.84 28.63
C THR A 90 -23.75 -11.40 28.75
N LEU A 91 -24.57 -10.41 28.41
CA LEU A 91 -24.25 -8.99 28.59
C LEU A 91 -24.18 -8.61 30.07
N GLU A 92 -25.10 -9.12 30.90
CA GLU A 92 -25.05 -8.95 32.35
C GLU A 92 -23.78 -9.56 32.95
N ALA A 93 -23.47 -10.81 32.59
CA ALA A 93 -22.24 -11.48 33.05
C ALA A 93 -20.97 -10.77 32.56
N GLN A 94 -20.96 -10.24 31.32
CA GLN A 94 -19.84 -9.47 30.78
C GLN A 94 -19.70 -8.11 31.49
N SER A 95 -20.81 -7.45 31.82
CA SER A 95 -20.83 -6.21 32.60
C SER A 95 -20.27 -6.44 34.01
N GLU A 96 -20.70 -7.52 34.66
CA GLU A 96 -20.17 -7.92 35.96
C GLU A 96 -18.68 -8.27 35.90
N SER A 97 -18.25 -9.02 34.89
CA SER A 97 -16.84 -9.33 34.66
C SER A 97 -16.00 -8.06 34.42
N ASN A 98 -16.50 -7.10 33.64
CA ASN A 98 -15.83 -5.82 33.42
C ASN A 98 -15.73 -5.02 34.73
N ARG A 99 -16.77 -5.05 35.57
CA ARG A 99 -16.74 -4.41 36.89
C ARG A 99 -15.68 -5.05 37.81
N ILE A 100 -15.57 -6.38 37.79
CA ILE A 100 -14.55 -7.11 38.54
C ILE A 100 -13.15 -6.77 38.02
N LEU A 101 -12.95 -6.78 36.70
CA LEU A 101 -11.66 -6.43 36.09
C LEU A 101 -11.25 -4.99 36.42
N ASN A 102 -12.19 -4.04 36.37
CA ASN A 102 -11.91 -2.67 36.78
C ASN A 102 -11.54 -2.59 38.28
N GLY A 103 -12.25 -3.32 39.15
CA GLY A 103 -11.90 -3.42 40.56
C GLY A 103 -10.51 -4.03 40.79
N MET A 104 -10.16 -5.08 40.04
CA MET A 104 -8.82 -5.68 40.08
C MET A 104 -7.74 -4.72 39.56
N SER A 105 -8.02 -3.97 38.51
CA SER A 105 -7.11 -2.94 37.97
C SER A 105 -6.86 -1.84 39.00
N GLU A 106 -7.91 -1.32 39.63
CA GLU A 106 -7.77 -0.31 40.68
C GLU A 106 -6.99 -0.83 41.89
N GLN A 107 -7.22 -2.10 42.27
CA GLN A 107 -6.47 -2.74 43.35
C GLN A 107 -5.01 -2.95 42.96
N ALA A 108 -4.74 -3.41 41.75
CA ALA A 108 -3.39 -3.56 41.22
C ALA A 108 -2.66 -2.23 41.19
N ASP A 109 -3.30 -1.14 40.74
CA ASP A 109 -2.74 0.21 40.74
C ASP A 109 -2.42 0.70 42.14
N ARG A 110 -3.31 0.48 43.12
CA ARG A 110 -3.05 0.82 44.53
C ARG A 110 -1.86 0.05 45.08
N THR A 111 -1.79 -1.26 44.82
CA THR A 111 -0.66 -2.09 45.24
C THR A 111 0.63 -1.64 44.58
N HIS A 112 0.62 -1.32 43.28
CA HIS A 112 1.79 -0.79 42.58
C HIS A 112 2.27 0.54 43.18
N ARG A 113 1.35 1.46 43.50
CA ARG A 113 1.70 2.74 44.16
C ARG A 113 2.31 2.52 45.55
N LEU A 114 1.75 1.61 46.34
CA LEU A 114 2.29 1.28 47.68
C LEU A 114 3.68 0.64 47.58
N LEU A 115 3.87 -0.31 46.65
CA LEU A 115 5.17 -0.93 46.42
C LEU A 115 6.20 0.08 45.91
N ALA A 116 5.82 0.98 45.00
CA ALA A 116 6.68 2.05 44.52
C ALA A 116 7.12 2.98 45.67
N ALA A 117 6.18 3.42 46.50
CA ALA A 117 6.48 4.26 47.66
C ALA A 117 7.36 3.53 48.70
N GLN A 118 7.16 2.23 48.90
CA GLN A 118 8.00 1.43 49.79
C GLN A 118 9.43 1.27 49.25
N LEU A 119 9.59 1.02 47.95
CA LEU A 119 10.90 0.93 47.29
C LEU A 119 11.64 2.27 47.33
N GLU A 120 10.93 3.38 47.12
CA GLU A 120 11.49 4.73 47.24
C GLU A 120 11.95 5.02 48.68
N GLY A 121 11.13 4.68 49.68
CA GLY A 121 11.50 4.80 51.09
C GLY A 121 12.72 3.94 51.47
N GLN A 122 12.80 2.71 50.97
CA GLN A 122 13.97 1.85 51.20
C GLN A 122 15.24 2.39 50.56
N ARG A 123 15.16 2.88 49.31
CA ARG A 123 16.29 3.53 48.64
C ARG A 123 16.79 4.73 49.44
N LEU A 124 15.89 5.59 49.89
CA LEU A 124 16.24 6.77 50.67
C LEU A 124 16.90 6.42 52.02
N ILE A 125 16.52 5.30 52.65
CA ILE A 125 17.17 4.80 53.87
C ILE A 125 18.58 4.28 53.55
N VAL A 126 18.74 3.50 52.49
CA VAL A 126 20.05 2.99 52.05
C VAL A 126 20.99 4.16 51.73
N ASP A 127 20.53 5.13 50.94
CA ASP A 127 21.30 6.32 50.59
C ASP A 127 21.74 7.11 51.84
N LYS A 128 20.84 7.28 52.82
CA LYS A 128 21.18 7.94 54.09
C LYS A 128 22.18 7.15 54.94
N LEU A 129 22.07 5.82 54.96
CA LEU A 129 23.03 4.98 55.70
C LEU A 129 24.41 5.00 55.04
N GLU A 130 24.47 4.98 53.70
CA GLU A 130 25.71 5.14 52.95
C GLU A 130 26.33 6.53 53.19
N GLN A 131 25.51 7.59 53.21
CA GLN A 131 25.96 8.94 53.53
C GLN A 131 26.54 9.02 54.95
N LEU A 132 25.84 8.50 55.95
CA LEU A 132 26.33 8.49 57.34
C LEU A 132 27.63 7.70 57.49
N ARG A 133 27.74 6.53 56.84
CA ARG A 133 28.96 5.73 56.84
C ARG A 133 30.12 6.50 56.22
N THR A 134 29.86 7.22 55.13
CA THR A 134 30.84 8.05 54.43
C THR A 134 31.30 9.22 55.30
N ASP A 135 30.36 9.96 55.91
CA ASP A 135 30.65 11.07 56.81
C ASP A 135 31.49 10.61 58.01
N GLN A 136 31.16 9.46 58.58
CA GLN A 136 31.92 8.87 59.68
C GLN A 136 33.35 8.49 59.25
N ALA A 137 33.53 7.95 58.03
CA ALA A 137 34.84 7.62 57.49
C ALA A 137 35.70 8.89 57.28
N TYR A 138 35.13 9.96 56.73
CA TYR A 138 35.86 11.23 56.60
C TYR A 138 36.22 11.86 57.95
N GLN A 139 35.36 11.76 58.96
CA GLN A 139 35.66 12.23 60.31
C GLN A 139 36.78 11.43 60.97
N SER A 140 36.74 10.10 60.87
CA SER A 140 37.79 9.23 61.42
C SER A 140 39.12 9.47 60.71
N PHE A 141 39.11 9.63 59.39
CA PHE A 141 40.29 10.01 58.61
C PHE A 141 40.84 11.38 59.01
N ALA A 142 39.97 12.37 59.27
CA ALA A 142 40.37 13.71 59.69
C ALA A 142 41.05 13.73 61.07
N GLN A 143 40.74 12.77 61.94
CA GLN A 143 41.44 12.54 63.20
C GLN A 143 42.74 11.76 62.98
N TRP A 144 42.69 10.67 62.20
CA TRP A 144 43.85 9.82 61.92
C TRP A 144 45.00 10.60 61.26
N ARG A 145 44.71 11.52 60.33
CA ARG A 145 45.72 12.36 59.67
C ARG A 145 46.55 13.23 60.62
N GLN A 146 46.10 13.45 61.86
CA GLN A 146 46.82 14.21 62.88
C GLN A 146 47.85 13.35 63.64
N SER A 147 47.73 12.02 63.57
CA SER A 147 48.71 11.07 64.12
C SER A 147 50.06 11.17 63.39
N ASP A 148 51.10 10.55 63.95
CA ASP A 148 52.42 10.47 63.28
C ASP A 148 52.33 9.70 61.96
N GLU A 149 51.58 8.60 61.92
CA GLU A 149 51.34 7.81 60.70
C GLU A 149 50.58 8.62 59.65
N GLY A 150 49.54 9.33 60.08
CA GLY A 150 48.75 10.22 59.24
C GLY A 150 49.60 11.33 58.61
N ARG A 151 50.52 11.93 59.39
CA ARG A 151 51.46 12.94 58.89
C ARG A 151 52.45 12.38 57.87
N GLN A 152 52.96 11.16 58.07
CA GLN A 152 53.81 10.47 57.08
C GLN A 152 53.05 10.19 55.79
N TYR A 153 51.79 9.72 55.90
CA TYR A 153 50.92 9.55 54.74
C TYR A 153 50.70 10.88 54.00
N LEU A 154 50.45 11.99 54.69
CA LEU A 154 50.25 13.28 54.02
C LEU A 154 51.49 13.73 53.23
N GLN A 155 52.70 13.54 53.77
CA GLN A 155 53.94 13.82 53.03
C GLN A 155 54.11 12.92 51.81
N TRP A 156 53.70 11.64 51.93
CA TRP A 156 53.68 10.73 50.79
C TRP A 156 52.62 11.14 49.76
N ALA A 157 51.41 11.51 50.20
CA ALA A 157 50.29 11.87 49.35
C ALA A 157 50.57 13.14 48.55
N GLU A 158 51.25 14.13 49.13
CA GLU A 158 51.71 15.32 48.42
C GLU A 158 52.65 14.96 47.26
N LYS A 159 53.64 14.10 47.51
CA LYS A 159 54.55 13.60 46.45
C LYS A 159 53.84 12.73 45.42
N ALA A 160 52.87 11.92 45.86
CA ALA A 160 52.07 11.08 44.97
C ALA A 160 51.19 11.95 44.06
N GLN A 161 50.58 13.01 44.59
CA GLN A 161 49.78 13.97 43.81
C GLN A 161 50.63 14.75 42.80
N ASP A 162 51.84 15.18 43.18
CA ASP A 162 52.79 15.77 42.22
C ASP A 162 53.11 14.78 41.09
N THR A 163 53.41 13.54 41.45
CA THR A 163 53.75 12.48 40.48
C THR A 163 52.59 12.15 39.54
N THR A 164 51.36 12.03 40.05
CA THR A 164 50.17 11.79 39.20
C THR A 164 49.91 12.97 38.27
N SER A 165 50.04 14.20 38.77
CA SER A 165 49.90 15.42 37.95
C SER A 165 50.92 15.46 36.80
N ARG A 166 52.17 15.07 37.08
CA ARG A 166 53.24 15.01 36.08
C ARG A 166 53.02 13.90 35.05
N ILE A 167 52.53 12.73 35.48
CA ILE A 167 52.15 11.64 34.55
C ILE A 167 51.08 12.12 33.56
N GLU A 168 50.05 12.81 34.06
CA GLU A 168 48.99 13.37 33.22
C GLU A 168 49.53 14.44 32.26
N ASP A 169 50.36 15.36 32.75
CA ASP A 169 50.97 16.40 31.92
C ASP A 169 51.82 15.83 30.79
N TYR A 170 52.74 14.91 31.12
CA TYR A 170 53.63 14.30 30.13
C TYR A 170 52.86 13.48 29.10
N THR A 171 51.86 12.71 29.53
CA THR A 171 51.02 11.94 28.61
C THR A 171 50.22 12.88 27.69
N ARG A 172 49.69 13.98 28.21
CA ARG A 172 48.98 15.00 27.41
C ARG A 172 49.90 15.67 26.40
N ARG A 173 51.10 16.09 26.82
CA ARG A 173 52.11 16.73 25.94
C ARG A 173 52.54 15.79 24.81
N MET A 174 52.82 14.52 25.15
CA MET A 174 53.12 13.49 24.16
C MET A 174 51.96 13.21 23.21
N GLN A 175 50.72 13.23 23.68
CA GLN A 175 49.55 13.09 22.82
C GLN A 175 49.42 14.26 21.83
N ALA A 176 49.66 15.49 22.28
CA ALA A 176 49.67 16.66 21.40
C ALA A 176 50.82 16.61 20.38
N ALA A 177 51.99 16.10 20.78
CA ALA A 177 53.11 15.88 19.87
C ALA A 177 52.81 14.77 18.84
N ARG A 178 52.20 13.67 19.29
CA ARG A 178 51.74 12.56 18.43
C ARG A 178 50.76 13.04 17.37
N GLN A 179 49.79 13.87 17.73
CA GLN A 179 48.82 14.43 16.77
C GLN A 179 49.50 15.26 15.68
N LYS A 180 50.52 16.05 16.01
CA LYS A 180 51.29 16.81 15.02
C LYS A 180 52.08 15.90 14.08
N ASP A 181 52.65 14.81 14.59
CA ASP A 181 53.35 13.81 13.78
C ASP A 181 52.37 13.02 12.89
N GLU A 182 51.17 12.68 13.39
CA GLU A 182 50.09 12.08 12.61
C GLU A 182 49.63 13.00 11.48
N GLU A 183 49.38 14.28 11.75
CA GLU A 183 49.01 15.26 10.73
C GLU A 183 50.09 15.41 9.64
N LEU A 184 51.36 15.38 10.04
CA LEU A 184 52.49 15.44 9.11
C LEU A 184 52.50 14.19 8.21
N ALA A 185 52.37 13.00 8.80
CA ALA A 185 52.33 11.74 8.06
C ALA A 185 51.13 11.66 7.11
N VAL A 186 49.95 12.12 7.53
CA VAL A 186 48.76 12.18 6.65
C VAL A 186 49.04 13.08 5.45
N ARG A 187 49.63 14.26 5.64
CA ARG A 187 49.98 15.15 4.54
C ARG A 187 50.96 14.51 3.57
N GLU A 188 51.94 13.78 4.06
CA GLU A 188 52.91 13.07 3.23
C GLU A 188 52.27 11.91 2.45
N LEU A 189 51.41 11.11 3.09
CA LEU A 189 50.68 10.00 2.45
C LEU A 189 49.71 10.50 1.38
N VAL A 190 48.99 11.59 1.67
CA VAL A 190 48.08 12.22 0.70
C VAL A 190 48.85 12.84 -0.46
N ALA A 191 49.99 13.49 -0.21
CA ALA A 191 50.81 14.10 -1.26
C ALA A 191 51.51 13.06 -2.14
N ALA A 192 51.83 11.88 -1.61
CA ALA A 192 52.42 10.80 -2.40
C ALA A 192 51.45 10.23 -3.43
N ASP A 193 50.14 10.25 -3.15
CA ASP A 193 49.03 9.80 -4.01
C ASP A 193 49.39 8.62 -4.93
N PRO A 194 49.83 7.46 -4.39
CA PRO A 194 50.31 6.34 -5.20
C PRO A 194 49.22 5.77 -6.13
N LYS A 195 47.95 5.98 -5.78
CA LYS A 195 46.79 5.53 -6.56
C LYS A 195 46.29 6.58 -7.57
N GLY A 196 46.83 7.80 -7.55
CA GLY A 196 46.40 8.89 -8.44
C GLY A 196 44.96 9.36 -8.17
N ILE A 197 44.44 9.15 -6.96
CA ILE A 197 43.05 9.44 -6.57
C ILE A 197 42.85 10.93 -6.34
N MET A 198 43.89 11.68 -5.96
CA MET A 198 43.78 13.11 -5.65
C MET A 198 43.65 13.98 -6.91
N LYS A 199 43.86 13.41 -8.10
CA LYS A 199 43.75 14.14 -9.37
C LYS A 199 42.29 14.21 -9.82
N GLU A 200 41.79 15.44 -10.00
CA GLU A 200 40.43 15.67 -10.48
C GLU A 200 40.12 14.89 -11.77
N PRO A 201 38.90 14.34 -11.88
CA PRO A 201 38.53 13.51 -13.01
C PRO A 201 38.35 14.38 -14.27
N GLU A 202 38.77 13.88 -15.42
CA GLU A 202 38.63 14.61 -16.68
C GLU A 202 37.15 14.72 -17.09
N GLN A 203 36.76 15.89 -17.61
CA GLN A 203 35.38 16.09 -18.08
C GLN A 203 35.09 15.15 -19.26
N PRO A 204 34.00 14.35 -19.22
CA PRO A 204 33.67 13.45 -20.30
C PRO A 204 33.40 14.25 -21.58
N LYS A 205 33.94 13.78 -22.71
CA LYS A 205 33.71 14.40 -24.02
C LYS A 205 32.21 14.37 -24.34
N THR A 206 31.65 15.52 -24.70
CA THR A 206 30.26 15.65 -25.11
C THR A 206 29.99 14.79 -26.36
N PRO A 207 29.13 13.78 -26.29
CA PRO A 207 28.74 13.00 -27.47
C PRO A 207 27.91 13.87 -28.42
N PRO A 208 27.81 13.53 -29.72
CA PRO A 208 26.98 14.27 -30.65
C PRO A 208 25.52 14.30 -30.18
N LYS A 209 24.83 15.42 -30.41
CA LYS A 209 23.41 15.56 -30.08
C LYS A 209 22.60 14.51 -30.85
N PRO A 210 21.59 13.87 -30.23
CA PRO A 210 20.69 12.97 -30.93
C PRO A 210 20.10 13.65 -32.18
N VAL A 211 19.87 12.87 -33.24
CA VAL A 211 19.22 13.32 -34.47
C VAL A 211 17.91 12.55 -34.61
N MET A 212 16.84 13.22 -35.00
CA MET A 212 15.55 12.56 -35.22
C MET A 212 15.70 11.49 -36.30
N THR A 213 15.27 10.27 -36.00
CA THR A 213 15.18 9.19 -36.99
C THR A 213 14.35 9.67 -38.18
N ALA A 214 14.80 9.37 -39.41
CA ALA A 214 14.18 9.81 -40.66
C ALA A 214 12.77 9.23 -40.85
N VAL A 215 11.80 9.73 -40.09
CA VAL A 215 10.37 9.52 -40.32
C VAL A 215 9.88 10.73 -41.11
N PRO A 216 9.40 10.54 -42.35
CA PRO A 216 8.85 11.64 -43.14
C PRO A 216 7.69 12.30 -42.41
N GLU A 217 7.58 13.62 -42.50
CA GLU A 217 6.39 14.33 -42.01
C GLU A 217 5.12 13.79 -42.69
N PRO A 218 3.99 13.68 -41.96
CA PRO A 218 2.78 13.02 -42.45
C PRO A 218 2.09 13.75 -43.63
N GLY A 219 2.59 14.91 -44.05
CA GLY A 219 1.97 15.75 -45.07
C GLY A 219 0.71 16.46 -44.55
N PRO A 220 0.05 17.28 -45.39
CA PRO A 220 -1.16 18.00 -45.01
C PRO A 220 -2.30 17.01 -44.72
N ARG A 221 -3.12 17.36 -43.71
CA ARG A 221 -4.32 16.59 -43.37
C ARG A 221 -5.29 16.59 -44.57
N PRO A 222 -5.88 15.44 -44.95
CA PRO A 222 -6.91 15.40 -45.98
C PRO A 222 -8.08 16.34 -45.65
N GLU A 223 -8.61 17.03 -46.67
CA GLU A 223 -9.75 17.93 -46.52
C GLU A 223 -11.07 17.15 -46.53
N GLU A 224 -12.00 17.52 -45.64
CA GLU A 224 -13.31 16.90 -45.59
C GLU A 224 -14.12 17.26 -46.84
N PRO A 225 -14.82 16.28 -47.47
CA PRO A 225 -15.63 16.57 -48.65
C PRO A 225 -16.84 17.45 -48.29
N GLU A 226 -17.03 18.56 -48.99
CA GLU A 226 -18.19 19.46 -48.82
C GLU A 226 -19.53 18.81 -49.20
N ALA A 227 -19.49 17.76 -50.01
CA ALA A 227 -20.68 17.07 -50.53
C ALA A 227 -21.35 16.23 -49.43
N ARG A 228 -22.45 16.75 -48.87
CA ARG A 228 -23.34 15.98 -47.98
C ARG A 228 -24.33 15.14 -48.79
N GLU A 229 -24.58 13.91 -48.37
CA GLU A 229 -25.67 13.10 -48.92
C GLU A 229 -27.01 13.86 -48.77
N ARG A 230 -27.80 13.93 -49.86
CA ARG A 230 -29.12 14.56 -49.79
C ARG A 230 -30.10 13.64 -49.07
N GLU A 231 -30.29 13.86 -47.78
CA GLU A 231 -31.41 13.28 -47.04
C GLU A 231 -32.70 13.98 -47.44
N SER A 232 -33.53 13.30 -48.25
CA SER A 232 -34.89 13.76 -48.53
C SER A 232 -35.81 13.30 -47.40
N VAL A 233 -36.61 14.20 -46.84
CA VAL A 233 -37.58 13.92 -45.75
C VAL A 233 -38.84 13.20 -46.27
N TRP A 234 -39.10 13.26 -47.58
CA TRP A 234 -40.30 12.73 -48.22
C TRP A 234 -40.52 11.21 -48.10
N PRO A 235 -39.49 10.33 -48.16
CA PRO A 235 -39.66 8.88 -48.04
C PRO A 235 -40.34 8.46 -46.72
N GLY A 236 -40.14 9.20 -45.63
CA GLY A 236 -40.74 8.89 -44.32
C GLY A 236 -42.25 9.13 -44.22
N ILE A 237 -42.84 9.87 -45.15
CA ILE A 237 -44.26 10.29 -45.10
C ILE A 237 -45.17 9.28 -45.83
N PHE A 238 -44.64 8.53 -46.80
CA PHE A 238 -45.41 7.58 -47.63
C PHE A 238 -46.12 6.44 -46.88
N PRO A 239 -45.56 5.84 -45.80
CA PRO A 239 -46.27 4.82 -45.02
C PRO A 239 -47.55 5.37 -44.37
N PHE A 240 -47.51 6.62 -43.91
CA PHE A 240 -48.66 7.30 -43.32
C PHE A 240 -49.70 7.69 -44.38
N LEU A 241 -49.27 8.16 -45.55
CA LEU A 241 -50.16 8.39 -46.69
C LEU A 241 -50.85 7.09 -47.15
N GLY A 242 -50.13 5.96 -47.12
CA GLY A 242 -50.68 4.64 -47.41
C GLY A 242 -51.77 4.21 -46.42
N ILE A 243 -51.58 4.45 -45.12
CA ILE A 243 -52.61 4.23 -44.10
C ILE A 243 -53.85 5.09 -44.38
N ILE A 244 -53.66 6.38 -44.64
CA ILE A 244 -54.77 7.32 -44.93
C ILE A 244 -55.56 6.84 -46.16
N ALA A 245 -54.88 6.41 -47.23
CA ALA A 245 -55.52 5.85 -48.41
C ALA A 245 -56.31 4.57 -48.08
N GLY A 246 -55.77 3.68 -47.24
CA GLY A 246 -56.46 2.48 -46.76
C GLY A 246 -57.74 2.78 -45.98
N ILE A 247 -57.71 3.81 -45.12
CA ILE A 247 -58.90 4.27 -44.38
C ILE A 247 -59.97 4.78 -45.35
N ILE A 248 -59.59 5.64 -46.30
CA ILE A 248 -60.52 6.20 -47.30
C ILE A 248 -61.16 5.09 -48.14
N LEU A 249 -60.36 4.11 -48.60
CA LEU A 249 -60.85 2.99 -49.39
C LEU A 249 -61.84 2.12 -48.60
N THR A 250 -61.60 1.96 -47.30
CA THR A 250 -62.49 1.20 -46.43
C THR A 250 -63.82 1.90 -46.20
N ILE A 251 -63.80 3.22 -45.97
CA ILE A 251 -65.03 4.04 -45.85
C ILE A 251 -65.86 3.94 -47.13
N TYR A 252 -65.21 3.98 -48.29
CA TYR A 252 -65.88 3.81 -49.58
C TYR A 252 -66.54 2.43 -49.73
N PHE A 253 -65.84 1.36 -49.34
CA PHE A 253 -66.36 -0.01 -49.40
C PHE A 253 -67.52 -0.25 -48.43
N ILE A 254 -67.41 0.26 -47.20
CA ILE A 254 -68.51 0.21 -46.21
C ILE A 254 -69.73 0.92 -46.79
N ARG A 255 -69.55 2.13 -47.34
CA ARG A 255 -70.64 2.91 -47.94
C ARG A 255 -71.34 2.18 -49.09
N GLN A 256 -70.61 1.51 -49.98
CA GLN A 256 -71.25 0.74 -51.06
C GLN A 256 -72.06 -0.45 -50.53
N ARG A 257 -71.58 -1.13 -49.48
CA ARG A 257 -72.27 -2.28 -48.90
C ARG A 257 -73.57 -1.91 -48.19
N THR A 258 -73.65 -0.71 -47.61
CA THR A 258 -74.85 -0.23 -46.89
C THR A 258 -76.04 0.13 -47.80
N TYR A 259 -75.83 0.35 -49.11
CA TYR A 259 -76.90 0.71 -50.04
C TYR A 259 -77.63 -0.50 -50.69
N GLY A 260 -77.21 -1.74 -50.39
CA GLY A 260 -77.64 -2.91 -51.16
C GLY A 260 -78.60 -3.90 -50.48
N TYR A 261 -78.55 -4.08 -49.15
CA TYR A 261 -79.27 -5.18 -48.48
C TYR A 261 -79.56 -4.85 -47.00
N GLU A 262 -80.69 -5.35 -46.46
CA GLU A 262 -80.96 -5.42 -45.02
C GLU A 262 -79.93 -6.35 -44.36
N THR A 263 -78.83 -5.78 -43.89
CA THR A 263 -77.81 -6.50 -43.12
C THR A 263 -77.74 -5.98 -41.69
N ASP A 264 -77.60 -6.91 -40.76
CA ASP A 264 -77.57 -6.69 -39.31
C ASP A 264 -76.45 -5.71 -38.92
N LEU A 265 -76.75 -4.73 -38.06
CA LEU A 265 -75.85 -3.61 -37.71
C LEU A 265 -74.50 -4.10 -37.15
N PHE A 266 -74.53 -5.27 -36.49
CA PHE A 266 -73.36 -5.92 -35.92
C PHE A 266 -72.37 -6.43 -36.99
N GLU A 267 -72.87 -6.94 -38.11
CA GLU A 267 -72.03 -7.49 -39.19
C GLU A 267 -71.29 -6.39 -39.97
N VAL A 268 -71.92 -5.22 -40.10
CA VAL A 268 -71.30 -4.02 -40.70
C VAL A 268 -70.23 -3.42 -39.79
N LEU A 269 -70.46 -3.39 -38.47
CA LEU A 269 -69.50 -2.87 -37.50
C LEU A 269 -68.26 -3.77 -37.36
N VAL A 270 -68.45 -5.08 -37.19
CA VAL A 270 -67.34 -6.04 -37.04
C VAL A 270 -66.61 -6.21 -38.37
N GLY A 271 -67.34 -6.38 -39.49
CA GLY A 271 -66.75 -6.49 -40.82
C GLY A 271 -66.05 -5.20 -41.27
N GLY A 272 -66.59 -4.04 -40.91
CA GLY A 272 -65.97 -2.73 -41.14
C GLY A 272 -64.67 -2.57 -40.36
N ALA A 273 -64.66 -2.91 -39.07
CA ALA A 273 -63.45 -2.84 -38.24
C ALA A 273 -62.33 -3.76 -38.75
N ILE A 274 -62.66 -5.01 -39.13
CA ILE A 274 -61.68 -5.95 -39.72
C ILE A 274 -61.17 -5.42 -41.06
N SER A 275 -62.05 -4.87 -41.91
CA SER A 275 -61.66 -4.30 -43.20
C SER A 275 -60.73 -3.09 -43.02
N ILE A 276 -60.98 -2.22 -42.04
CA ILE A 276 -60.13 -1.04 -41.76
C ILE A 276 -58.74 -1.51 -41.37
N VAL A 277 -58.63 -2.48 -40.45
CA VAL A 277 -57.33 -3.02 -40.03
C VAL A 277 -56.60 -3.66 -41.22
N LEU A 278 -57.30 -4.43 -42.05
CA LEU A 278 -56.71 -5.09 -43.22
C LEU A 278 -56.21 -4.10 -44.26
N TYR A 279 -57.03 -3.12 -44.66
CA TYR A 279 -56.65 -2.14 -45.68
C TYR A 279 -55.62 -1.13 -45.16
N CYS A 280 -55.62 -0.78 -43.88
CA CYS A 280 -54.55 -0.01 -43.27
C CYS A 280 -53.23 -0.79 -43.28
N ALA A 281 -53.25 -2.09 -42.98
CA ALA A 281 -52.05 -2.93 -43.03
C ALA A 281 -51.50 -3.07 -44.46
N ILE A 282 -52.38 -3.24 -45.45
CA ILE A 282 -52.00 -3.28 -46.87
C ILE A 282 -51.46 -1.92 -47.33
N GLY A 283 -52.13 -0.83 -46.98
CA GLY A 283 -51.72 0.54 -47.32
C GLY A 283 -50.37 0.90 -46.69
N PHE A 284 -50.15 0.54 -45.44
CA PHE A 284 -48.87 0.70 -44.77
C PHE A 284 -47.77 -0.14 -45.43
N GLY A 285 -48.04 -1.42 -45.74
CA GLY A 285 -47.10 -2.30 -46.42
C GLY A 285 -46.68 -1.76 -47.79
N LEU A 286 -47.62 -1.27 -48.59
CA LEU A 286 -47.35 -0.60 -49.87
C LEU A 286 -46.55 0.70 -49.68
N GLY A 287 -46.91 1.50 -48.67
CA GLY A 287 -46.18 2.72 -48.35
C GLY A 287 -44.72 2.44 -47.96
N CYS A 288 -44.46 1.41 -47.14
CA CYS A 288 -43.10 0.98 -46.80
C CYS A 288 -42.31 0.48 -48.03
N LEU A 289 -42.96 -0.24 -48.94
CA LEU A 289 -42.32 -0.69 -50.20
C LEU A 289 -41.94 0.50 -51.09
N ILE A 290 -42.82 1.50 -51.21
CA ILE A 290 -42.55 2.74 -51.96
C ILE A 290 -41.39 3.51 -51.33
N THR A 291 -41.37 3.63 -50.00
CA THR A 291 -40.26 4.25 -49.25
C THR A 291 -38.94 3.52 -49.51
N ALA A 292 -38.92 2.19 -49.44
CA ALA A 292 -37.73 1.39 -49.70
C ALA A 292 -37.22 1.57 -51.14
N ALA A 293 -38.13 1.59 -52.12
CA ALA A 293 -37.80 1.83 -53.53
C ALA A 293 -37.26 3.25 -53.76
N LEU A 294 -37.89 4.27 -53.18
CA LEU A 294 -37.43 5.66 -53.28
C LEU A 294 -36.07 5.87 -52.60
N MET A 295 -35.85 5.27 -51.42
CA MET A 295 -34.55 5.29 -50.75
C MET A 295 -33.47 4.60 -51.58
N ALA A 296 -33.79 3.46 -52.22
CA ALA A 296 -32.87 2.78 -53.12
C ALA A 296 -32.54 3.63 -54.36
N VAL A 297 -33.51 4.35 -54.92
CA VAL A 297 -33.31 5.28 -56.04
C VAL A 297 -32.49 6.50 -55.61
N LEU A 298 -32.82 7.14 -54.48
CA LEU A 298 -32.11 8.28 -53.92
C LEU A 298 -30.65 7.93 -53.60
N LYS A 299 -30.40 6.76 -52.99
CA LYS A 299 -29.05 6.24 -52.75
C LYS A 299 -28.28 5.97 -54.04
N ASN A 300 -28.97 5.61 -55.13
CA ASN A 300 -28.37 5.33 -56.43
C ASN A 300 -28.27 6.55 -57.35
N THR A 301 -28.69 7.75 -56.92
CA THR A 301 -28.45 8.97 -57.68
C THR A 301 -26.95 9.23 -57.83
N PRO A 302 -26.50 9.77 -58.98
CA PRO A 302 -25.09 10.05 -59.20
C PRO A 302 -24.50 11.00 -58.15
N ALA A 303 -25.30 11.94 -57.63
CA ALA A 303 -24.87 12.86 -56.57
C ALA A 303 -24.54 12.13 -55.26
N ASN A 304 -25.42 11.25 -54.77
CA ASN A 304 -25.17 10.50 -53.54
C ASN A 304 -24.08 9.44 -53.72
N ARG A 305 -23.98 8.79 -54.89
CA ARG A 305 -22.87 7.88 -55.21
C ARG A 305 -21.51 8.60 -55.20
N ASN A 306 -21.45 9.80 -55.76
CA ASN A 306 -20.21 10.60 -55.78
C ASN A 306 -19.87 11.13 -54.38
N ALA A 307 -20.86 11.59 -53.60
CA ALA A 307 -20.65 12.00 -52.21
C ALA A 307 -20.14 10.85 -51.35
N ARG A 308 -20.68 9.63 -51.54
CA ARG A 308 -20.22 8.43 -50.84
C ARG A 308 -18.81 8.03 -51.24
N LYS A 309 -18.49 8.01 -52.54
CA LYS A 309 -17.12 7.73 -53.00
C LYS A 309 -16.11 8.74 -52.46
N ALA A 310 -16.43 10.04 -52.51
CA ALA A 310 -15.57 11.08 -51.96
C ALA A 310 -15.35 10.91 -50.45
N ARG A 311 -16.38 10.44 -49.73
CA ARG A 311 -16.26 10.13 -48.30
C ARG A 311 -15.44 8.87 -48.02
N GLU A 312 -15.62 7.80 -48.78
CA GLU A 312 -14.81 6.57 -48.68
C GLU A 312 -13.33 6.86 -49.02
N GLU A 313 -13.07 7.67 -50.05
CA GLU A 313 -11.73 8.15 -50.40
C GLU A 313 -11.13 9.02 -49.28
N TYR A 314 -11.89 9.96 -48.71
CA TYR A 314 -11.46 10.75 -47.55
C TYR A 314 -11.15 9.87 -46.33
N GLU A 315 -12.02 8.92 -45.98
CA GLU A 315 -11.84 8.04 -44.82
C GLU A 315 -10.59 7.17 -44.97
N SER A 316 -10.31 6.67 -46.17
CA SER A 316 -9.07 5.92 -46.46
C SER A 316 -7.83 6.82 -46.39
N ALA A 317 -7.85 8.01 -47.00
CA ALA A 317 -6.74 8.95 -46.96
C ALA A 317 -6.48 9.48 -45.54
N TYR A 318 -7.55 9.68 -44.75
CA TYR A 318 -7.46 10.09 -43.35
C TYR A 318 -6.90 8.98 -42.47
N ALA A 319 -7.28 7.73 -42.70
CA ALA A 319 -6.70 6.58 -42.00
C ALA A 319 -5.18 6.50 -42.25
N ASP A 320 -4.75 6.54 -43.51
CA ASP A 320 -3.34 6.50 -43.91
C ASP A 320 -2.54 7.71 -43.39
N TRP A 321 -3.16 8.90 -43.37
CA TRP A 321 -2.56 10.10 -42.77
C TRP A 321 -2.45 9.96 -41.25
N SER A 322 -3.49 9.46 -40.59
CA SER A 322 -3.54 9.31 -39.13
C SER A 322 -2.48 8.34 -38.62
N GLU A 323 -2.27 7.21 -39.32
CA GLU A 323 -1.23 6.24 -38.98
C GLU A 323 0.18 6.83 -39.17
N ARG A 324 0.40 7.57 -40.27
CA ARG A 324 1.68 8.28 -40.49
C ARG A 324 1.92 9.35 -39.44
N ASN A 325 0.89 10.09 -39.07
CA ASN A 325 0.97 11.12 -38.05
C ASN A 325 1.27 10.52 -36.67
N GLU A 326 0.63 9.41 -36.29
CA GLU A 326 0.92 8.71 -35.03
C GLU A 326 2.37 8.22 -34.96
N ARG A 327 2.87 7.63 -36.05
CA ARG A 327 4.28 7.20 -36.16
C ARG A 327 5.25 8.38 -36.06
N TYR A 328 4.93 9.50 -36.71
CA TYR A 328 5.73 10.72 -36.66
C TYR A 328 5.73 11.33 -35.26
N GLN A 329 4.58 11.47 -34.60
CA GLN A 329 4.46 11.98 -33.23
C GLN A 329 5.23 11.10 -32.24
N THR A 330 5.09 9.77 -32.35
CA THR A 330 5.84 8.83 -31.52
C THR A 330 7.36 8.97 -31.71
N ALA A 331 7.82 9.21 -32.94
CA ALA A 331 9.22 9.45 -33.23
C ALA A 331 9.70 10.81 -32.68
N LEU A 332 8.86 11.84 -32.75
CA LEU A 332 9.13 13.17 -32.21
C LEU A 332 9.25 13.12 -30.67
N ASP A 333 8.31 12.49 -29.98
CA ASP A 333 8.34 12.34 -28.51
C ASP A 333 9.61 11.61 -28.03
N ARG A 334 10.00 10.53 -28.74
CA ARG A 334 11.23 9.79 -28.44
C ARG A 334 12.47 10.66 -28.67
N TYR A 335 12.48 11.43 -29.74
CA TYR A 335 13.57 12.35 -30.05
C TYR A 335 13.69 13.45 -28.99
N GLU A 336 12.59 14.10 -28.60
CA GLU A 336 12.58 15.13 -27.56
C GLU A 336 13.04 14.59 -26.22
N THR A 337 12.59 13.38 -25.85
CA THR A 337 13.05 12.69 -24.64
C THR A 337 14.55 12.42 -24.67
N ALA A 338 15.08 11.95 -25.81
CA ALA A 338 16.50 11.69 -25.99
C ALA A 338 17.34 12.98 -25.92
N VAL A 339 16.87 14.06 -26.54
CA VAL A 339 17.50 15.38 -26.47
C VAL A 339 17.49 15.92 -25.05
N ALA A 340 16.37 15.84 -24.33
CA ALA A 340 16.28 16.29 -22.95
C ALA A 340 17.21 15.51 -22.01
N ALA A 341 17.35 14.19 -22.21
CA ALA A 341 18.30 13.37 -21.46
C ALA A 341 19.75 13.76 -21.77
N TRP A 342 20.08 13.96 -23.05
CA TRP A 342 21.40 14.42 -23.47
C TRP A 342 21.75 15.81 -22.92
N ASP A 343 20.79 16.76 -22.96
CA ASP A 343 20.97 18.11 -22.42
C ASP A 343 21.21 18.07 -20.91
N ARG A 344 20.48 17.24 -20.17
CA ARG A 344 20.67 17.05 -18.73
C ARG A 344 22.08 16.53 -18.41
N ASP A 345 22.55 15.55 -19.16
CA ASP A 345 23.81 14.88 -18.86
C ASP A 345 25.03 15.69 -19.30
N TYR A 346 24.97 16.37 -20.43
CA TYR A 346 26.16 17.01 -21.01
C TYR A 346 26.10 18.54 -20.99
N ASN A 347 24.97 19.16 -21.34
CA ASN A 347 24.86 20.64 -21.31
C ASN A 347 24.72 21.17 -19.88
N GLN A 348 23.93 20.49 -19.03
CA GLN A 348 23.78 20.83 -17.61
C GLN A 348 24.84 20.17 -16.72
N GLY A 349 25.84 19.51 -17.32
CA GLY A 349 26.93 18.85 -16.62
C GLY A 349 26.50 17.73 -15.66
N GLY A 350 25.34 17.09 -15.88
CA GLY A 350 24.86 15.99 -15.02
C GLY A 350 25.81 14.78 -14.98
N ALA A 351 26.45 14.44 -16.09
CA ALA A 351 27.44 13.37 -16.16
C ALA A 351 28.72 13.72 -15.40
N TYR A 352 29.24 14.94 -15.60
CA TYR A 352 30.43 15.40 -14.87
C TYR A 352 30.18 15.54 -13.37
N ARG A 353 29.00 16.03 -12.96
CA ARG A 353 28.63 16.11 -11.53
C ARG A 353 28.59 14.74 -10.85
N ARG A 354 28.10 13.71 -11.53
CA ARG A 354 28.10 12.32 -11.00
C ARG A 354 29.52 11.78 -10.88
N LEU A 355 30.34 11.95 -11.92
CA LEU A 355 31.74 11.56 -11.93
C LEU A 355 32.54 12.26 -10.81
N LYS A 356 32.28 13.56 -10.61
CA LYS A 356 32.90 14.34 -9.55
C LYS A 356 32.46 13.87 -8.17
N ALA A 357 31.18 13.60 -7.96
CA ALA A 357 30.69 13.08 -6.68
C ALA A 357 31.35 11.72 -6.33
N GLU A 358 31.42 10.79 -7.28
CA GLU A 358 32.09 9.50 -7.08
C GLU A 358 33.61 9.65 -6.85
N HIS A 359 34.24 10.64 -7.49
CA HIS A 359 35.63 10.99 -7.20
C HIS A 359 35.79 11.56 -5.79
N ASP A 360 34.94 12.50 -5.38
CA ASP A 360 34.99 13.12 -4.06
C ASP A 360 34.78 12.07 -2.95
N ASP A 361 33.88 11.11 -3.15
CA ASP A 361 33.69 9.96 -2.25
C ASP A 361 34.98 9.12 -2.14
N ARG A 362 35.63 8.80 -3.27
CA ARG A 362 36.91 8.07 -3.27
C ARG A 362 38.05 8.83 -2.61
N VAL A 363 38.07 10.16 -2.76
CA VAL A 363 39.05 11.02 -2.07
C VAL A 363 38.83 10.95 -0.56
N LEU A 364 37.58 11.02 -0.10
CA LEU A 364 37.25 10.88 1.32
C LEU A 364 37.71 9.53 1.88
N ASP A 365 37.34 8.43 1.23
CA ASP A 365 37.75 7.07 1.62
C ASP A 365 39.29 6.95 1.68
N TYR A 366 39.99 7.51 0.68
CA TYR A 366 41.45 7.50 0.63
C TYR A 366 42.07 8.35 1.75
N THR A 367 41.52 9.52 2.06
CA THR A 367 42.00 10.36 3.17
C THR A 367 41.78 9.71 4.53
N ASP A 368 40.65 9.03 4.73
CA ASP A 368 40.35 8.28 5.95
C ASP A 368 41.32 7.11 6.12
N GLU A 369 41.64 6.41 5.03
CA GLU A 369 42.65 5.36 5.04
C GLU A 369 44.04 5.90 5.38
N CYS A 370 44.44 7.04 4.81
CA CYS A 370 45.69 7.70 5.16
C CYS A 370 45.74 8.08 6.65
N MET A 371 44.64 8.57 7.22
CA MET A 371 44.53 8.87 8.66
C MET A 371 44.68 7.61 9.51
N ARG A 372 44.04 6.49 9.13
CA ARG A 372 44.15 5.21 9.83
C ARG A 372 45.58 4.67 9.81
N VAL A 373 46.23 4.71 8.65
CA VAL A 373 47.62 4.28 8.49
C VAL A 373 48.54 5.17 9.33
N ALA A 374 48.44 6.49 9.20
CA ALA A 374 49.24 7.43 9.98
C ALA A 374 49.09 7.19 11.49
N HIS A 375 47.87 7.02 12.00
CA HIS A 375 47.63 6.75 13.41
C HIS A 375 48.35 5.47 13.91
N SER A 376 48.39 4.42 13.08
CA SER A 376 49.05 3.15 13.39
C SER A 376 50.58 3.22 13.36
N MET A 377 51.16 4.19 12.65
CA MET A 377 52.62 4.34 12.53
C MET A 377 53.28 4.83 13.83
N PHE A 378 52.53 5.48 14.71
CA PHE A 378 53.05 6.12 15.92
C PHE A 378 52.69 5.35 17.20
N PRO A 379 53.64 5.19 18.13
CA PRO A 379 53.36 4.57 19.42
C PRO A 379 52.38 5.41 20.26
N PRO A 380 51.75 4.82 21.29
CA PRO A 380 50.84 5.55 22.16
C PRO A 380 51.54 6.68 22.92
N ALA A 381 50.78 7.69 23.34
CA ALA A 381 51.31 8.84 24.07
C ALA A 381 51.99 8.49 25.39
N THR A 382 51.71 7.32 25.98
CA THR A 382 52.35 6.81 27.19
C THR A 382 53.81 6.38 27.01
N ARG A 383 54.30 6.30 25.76
CA ARG A 383 55.67 5.85 25.39
C ARG A 383 56.79 6.82 25.83
N TRP A 384 56.49 7.84 26.63
CA TRP A 384 57.52 8.63 27.32
C TRP A 384 58.12 7.89 28.52
N ALA A 385 57.44 6.86 29.03
CA ALA A 385 57.93 5.99 30.10
C ALA A 385 58.29 4.60 29.54
N ALA A 386 59.26 3.94 30.17
CA ALA A 386 59.70 2.60 29.81
C ALA A 386 58.67 1.51 30.16
N THR A 387 57.79 1.80 31.12
CA THR A 387 56.64 0.99 31.56
C THR A 387 55.37 1.84 31.53
N ASN A 388 54.18 1.25 31.56
CA ASN A 388 52.94 2.00 31.57
C ASN A 388 52.88 3.02 32.72
N PRO A 389 52.85 4.33 32.44
CA PRO A 389 52.72 5.33 33.50
C PRO A 389 51.31 5.33 34.09
N MET A 390 50.31 4.83 33.35
CA MET A 390 48.92 4.77 33.84
C MET A 390 48.73 3.78 34.98
N ASP A 391 49.55 2.72 35.06
CA ASP A 391 49.48 1.77 36.18
C ASP A 391 49.94 2.42 37.48
N THR A 392 50.99 3.23 37.41
CA THR A 392 51.46 4.04 38.54
C THR A 392 50.41 5.07 38.93
N LEU A 393 49.81 5.76 37.94
CA LEU A 393 48.74 6.72 38.20
C LEU A 393 47.53 6.06 38.90
N ARG A 394 47.04 4.94 38.39
CA ARG A 394 45.91 4.20 38.98
C ARG A 394 46.23 3.72 40.39
N LEU A 395 47.45 3.19 40.62
CA LEU A 395 47.89 2.73 41.94
C LEU A 395 47.90 3.87 42.96
N LEU A 396 48.56 4.99 42.63
CA LEU A 396 48.69 6.14 43.53
C LEU A 396 47.34 6.79 43.82
N ASN A 397 46.54 7.05 42.78
CA ASN A 397 45.20 7.62 42.94
C ASN A 397 44.27 6.68 43.72
N GLY A 398 44.37 5.37 43.49
CA GLY A 398 43.58 4.38 44.24
C GLY A 398 43.86 4.43 45.74
N ILE A 399 45.13 4.50 46.14
CA ILE A 399 45.51 4.63 47.55
C ILE A 399 45.01 5.95 48.14
N ILE A 400 45.15 7.06 47.40
CA ILE A 400 44.71 8.39 47.86
C ILE A 400 43.19 8.43 48.06
N GLN A 401 42.43 7.84 47.14
CA GLN A 401 40.97 7.79 47.17
C GLN A 401 40.42 6.82 48.23
N ASP A 402 41.11 5.71 48.51
CA ASP A 402 40.69 4.71 49.50
C ASP A 402 41.06 5.13 50.93
N ALA A 403 42.06 6.01 51.10
CA ALA A 403 42.57 6.40 52.42
C ALA A 403 41.52 6.89 53.44
N PRO A 404 40.45 7.62 53.06
CA PRO A 404 39.38 7.99 53.98
C PRO A 404 38.61 6.80 54.57
N PHE A 405 38.50 5.70 53.82
CA PHE A 405 37.73 4.51 54.21
C PHE A 405 38.62 3.43 54.82
N ASN A 406 39.89 3.39 54.41
CA ASN A 406 40.87 2.40 54.82
C ASN A 406 42.26 3.05 54.90
N PRO A 407 42.60 3.67 56.06
CA PRO A 407 43.85 4.37 56.22
C PRO A 407 45.07 3.45 55.98
N PRO A 408 45.96 3.78 55.03
CA PRO A 408 47.08 2.91 54.69
C PRO A 408 48.17 2.96 55.76
N MET A 409 48.89 1.85 55.93
CA MET A 409 50.09 1.80 56.77
C MET A 409 51.27 2.47 56.06
N PRO A 410 51.88 3.53 56.62
CA PRO A 410 52.95 4.29 55.93
C PRO A 410 54.14 3.44 55.47
N GLY A 411 54.55 2.45 56.28
CA GLY A 411 55.64 1.54 55.94
C GLY A 411 55.35 0.55 54.80
N ARG A 412 54.11 0.53 54.29
CA ARG A 412 53.67 -0.30 53.16
C ARG A 412 53.31 0.52 51.92
N LEU A 413 53.45 1.84 51.98
CA LEU A 413 53.16 2.71 50.84
C LEU A 413 54.18 2.48 49.72
N PRO A 414 53.74 2.36 48.45
CA PRO A 414 54.66 2.26 47.33
C PRO A 414 55.44 3.56 47.16
N SER A 415 56.59 3.50 46.48
CA SER A 415 57.34 4.71 46.15
C SER A 415 56.51 5.63 45.24
N PRO A 416 56.29 6.91 45.60
CA PRO A 416 55.60 7.89 44.76
C PRO A 416 56.58 8.51 43.75
N ALA A 417 57.42 7.69 43.12
CA ALA A 417 58.38 8.15 42.12
C ALA A 417 57.79 8.04 40.72
N LEU A 418 58.25 8.90 39.81
CA LEU A 418 57.92 8.76 38.40
C LEU A 418 58.39 7.39 37.87
N PRO A 419 57.65 6.79 36.92
CA PRO A 419 58.13 5.65 36.16
C PRO A 419 59.45 5.98 35.46
N VAL A 420 60.26 4.94 35.23
CA VAL A 420 61.52 5.07 34.48
C VAL A 420 61.24 5.67 33.11
N LEU A 421 61.99 6.70 32.72
CA LEU A 421 61.79 7.38 31.45
C LEU A 421 62.26 6.52 30.28
N ALA A 422 61.51 6.55 29.18
CA ALA A 422 61.91 5.90 27.93
C ALA A 422 63.05 6.67 27.27
N ASN A 423 63.96 5.97 26.61
CA ASN A 423 64.99 6.56 25.76
C ASN A 423 64.36 7.23 24.52
N VAL A 424 64.82 8.43 24.13
CA VAL A 424 64.39 9.11 22.89
C VAL A 424 64.61 8.22 21.66
N GLY A 425 65.66 7.38 21.68
CA GLY A 425 65.93 6.41 20.63
C GLY A 425 64.85 5.34 20.44
N SER A 426 64.00 5.10 21.44
CA SER A 426 62.91 4.12 21.37
C SER A 426 61.70 4.57 20.54
N LEU A 427 61.61 5.86 20.21
CA LEU A 427 60.58 6.42 19.34
C LEU A 427 61.02 6.38 17.87
N PRO A 428 60.09 6.20 16.91
CA PRO A 428 60.44 6.13 15.49
C PRO A 428 61.09 7.42 14.98
N VAL A 429 62.03 7.31 14.03
CA VAL A 429 62.75 8.46 13.47
C VAL A 429 61.80 9.44 12.75
N TYR A 430 60.73 8.91 12.17
CA TYR A 430 59.68 9.69 11.51
C TYR A 430 58.67 10.35 12.47
N ALA A 431 58.91 10.31 13.79
CA ALA A 431 58.12 10.99 14.83
C ALA A 431 58.89 12.18 15.46
N PRO A 432 59.20 13.23 14.69
CA PRO A 432 60.08 14.31 15.14
C PRO A 432 59.51 15.08 16.34
N ASN A 433 58.20 15.33 16.39
CA ASN A 433 57.59 16.09 17.48
C ASN A 433 57.57 15.26 18.78
N MET A 434 57.18 13.98 18.72
CA MET A 434 57.21 13.10 19.89
C MET A 434 58.63 12.93 20.44
N ARG A 435 59.64 12.82 19.56
CA ARG A 435 61.05 12.73 19.98
C ARG A 435 61.55 14.01 20.64
N ALA A 436 61.19 15.17 20.11
CA ALA A 436 61.52 16.46 20.71
C ALA A 436 60.87 16.61 22.09
N GLU A 437 59.60 16.23 22.22
CA GLU A 437 58.86 16.32 23.48
C GLU A 437 59.44 15.37 24.54
N LEU A 438 59.79 14.13 24.17
CA LEU A 438 60.44 13.20 25.08
C LEU A 438 61.82 13.72 25.54
N ALA A 439 62.59 14.36 24.66
CA ALA A 439 63.85 14.99 25.04
C ALA A 439 63.65 16.13 26.07
N LEU A 440 62.58 16.92 25.92
CA LEU A 440 62.21 17.95 26.90
C LEU A 440 61.83 17.33 28.25
N ILE A 441 60.97 16.31 28.25
CA ILE A 441 60.59 15.58 29.47
C ILE A 441 61.83 15.00 30.17
N GLN A 442 62.78 14.44 29.42
CA GLN A 442 64.04 13.95 30.00
C GLN A 442 64.89 15.08 30.61
N SER A 443 64.95 16.25 29.96
CA SER A 443 65.69 17.42 30.49
C SER A 443 65.06 18.00 31.76
N GLU A 444 63.73 17.97 31.89
CA GLU A 444 63.02 18.35 33.11
C GLU A 444 63.27 17.36 34.28
N ASN A 445 63.79 16.17 33.97
CA ASN A 445 64.05 15.08 34.90
C ASN A 445 65.53 14.68 34.93
N GLU A 446 66.43 15.64 34.71
CA GLU A 446 67.88 15.42 34.70
C GLU A 446 68.35 14.61 35.93
N GLY A 447 69.10 13.54 35.68
CA GLY A 447 69.58 12.60 36.70
C GLY A 447 68.65 11.43 37.02
N GLY A 448 67.44 11.38 36.43
CA GLY A 448 66.55 10.24 36.51
C GLY A 448 67.03 9.02 35.68
N PRO A 449 66.64 7.79 36.06
CA PRO A 449 66.97 6.59 35.28
C PRO A 449 66.27 6.62 33.93
N VAL A 450 67.01 6.33 32.85
CA VAL A 450 66.51 6.17 31.48
C VAL A 450 66.74 4.75 31.01
N ARG A 451 65.75 4.16 30.35
CA ARG A 451 65.84 2.81 29.77
C ARG A 451 65.15 2.79 28.41
N ASP A 452 65.56 1.90 27.53
CA ASP A 452 64.79 1.62 26.31
C ASP A 452 63.39 1.13 26.70
N ALA A 453 62.36 1.65 26.02
CA ALA A 453 60.99 1.20 26.23
C ALA A 453 60.86 -0.27 25.78
N GLU A 454 60.34 -1.14 26.64
CA GLU A 454 60.20 -2.55 26.30
C GLU A 454 59.11 -2.76 25.24
N PRO A 455 59.33 -3.63 24.23
CA PRO A 455 58.27 -4.05 23.33
C PRO A 455 57.23 -4.88 24.11
N GLY A 456 55.99 -4.41 24.16
CA GLY A 456 54.83 -5.28 24.36
C GLY A 456 54.52 -5.75 25.79
N GLN A 457 54.74 -4.95 26.84
CA GLN A 457 54.07 -5.19 28.13
C GLN A 457 53.34 -3.92 28.59
N ASP A 458 52.10 -3.83 28.14
CA ASP A 458 51.00 -2.91 28.48
C ASP A 458 51.24 -1.40 28.36
N ALA A 459 50.83 -0.86 27.21
CA ALA A 459 49.70 0.08 27.20
C ALA A 459 48.80 -0.40 26.04
N ASP A 460 48.11 -1.53 26.27
CA ASP A 460 47.14 -2.22 25.42
C ASP A 460 47.41 -2.29 23.90
N ALA A 461 48.29 -3.24 23.54
CA ALA A 461 48.43 -3.94 22.26
C ALA A 461 49.13 -3.22 21.07
N PRO A 462 49.61 -4.01 20.08
CA PRO A 462 51.01 -4.12 19.70
C PRO A 462 51.49 -2.95 18.82
N TYR A 463 52.48 -2.20 19.30
CA TYR A 463 53.37 -1.50 18.37
C TYR A 463 54.37 -2.53 17.84
N GLU A 464 53.98 -3.23 16.78
CA GLU A 464 54.95 -3.76 15.84
C GLU A 464 55.33 -2.59 14.92
N PRO A 465 56.59 -2.14 14.90
CA PRO A 465 57.01 -1.20 13.89
C PRO A 465 56.70 -1.83 12.54
N ILE A 466 55.84 -1.20 11.74
CA ILE A 466 55.69 -1.57 10.33
C ILE A 466 57.06 -1.31 9.71
N THR A 467 57.87 -2.36 9.62
CA THR A 467 59.22 -2.29 9.07
C THR A 467 59.08 -2.00 7.58
N GLY A 468 59.34 -0.75 7.20
CA GLY A 468 59.47 -0.32 5.82
C GLY A 468 58.14 -0.12 5.11
N TYR A 469 57.83 1.15 4.84
CA TYR A 469 56.72 1.62 3.99
C TYR A 469 55.38 0.96 4.32
N ALA A 470 54.55 1.61 5.13
CA ALA A 470 53.13 1.31 5.14
C ALA A 470 52.60 1.54 3.72
N THR A 471 52.48 0.46 2.94
CA THR A 471 51.98 0.51 1.59
C THR A 471 50.48 0.65 1.68
N LEU A 472 49.95 1.73 1.12
CA LEU A 472 48.55 1.85 0.79
C LEU A 472 48.29 0.84 -0.34
N ASP A 473 47.86 -0.38 0.00
CA ASP A 473 47.53 -1.44 -0.97
C ASP A 473 46.49 -0.97 -2.00
#